data_AF-A0A841ZUA3-F1
#
_entry.id   AF-A0A841ZUA3-F1
#
_cell.length_a   1.000
_cell.length_b   1.000
_cell.length_c   1.000
_cell.angle_alpha   90.00
_cell.angle_beta   90.00
_cell.angle_gamma   90.00
#
_symmetry.space_group_name_H-M   'P 1'
#
loop_
_entity.id
_entity.type
_entity.pdbx_description
1 polymer ?
#
loop_
_entity_poly.entity_id
_entity_poly.type
_entity_poly.pdbx_seq_one_letter_code
_entity_poly.pdbx_strand_id
1 'polypeptide(L)'
;MKTSEFKQAIEGLGFTVVKEDSYLVINGGGSLWLADVSLKYKYALRIYFGAIDEVGEEKTKELFELLTAYASSPIAEREEPKKYYVKCPVTDFYLKIKKDESTKPIWSASKPESELWKSKFTRAEIDAFEFPTDHLKEDEVKNDER
;
A
#
# COMPACT_ATOMS: atom_id res chain seq x y z
N MET A 1 1.65 -0.23 11.81
CA MET A 1 0.50 0.19 10.99
C MET A 1 0.96 0.39 9.55
N LYS A 2 0.31 -0.28 8.61
CA LYS A 2 0.54 -0.12 7.17
C LYS A 2 -0.03 1.20 6.67
N THR A 3 0.50 1.70 5.56
CA THR A 3 0.01 2.95 4.95
C THR A 3 -1.43 2.81 4.44
N SER A 4 -1.83 1.64 3.95
CA SER A 4 -3.23 1.37 3.56
C SER A 4 -4.18 1.44 4.75
N GLU A 5 -3.86 0.76 5.85
CA GLU A 5 -4.64 0.78 7.10
C GLU A 5 -4.80 2.20 7.64
N PHE A 6 -3.71 2.97 7.65
CA PHE A 6 -3.72 4.36 8.09
C PHE A 6 -4.67 5.21 7.22
N LYS A 7 -4.59 5.09 5.90
CA LYS A 7 -5.47 5.84 4.98
C LYS A 7 -6.94 5.51 5.21
N GLN A 8 -7.28 4.24 5.34
CA GLN A 8 -8.66 3.81 5.62
C GLN A 8 -9.19 4.36 6.95
N ALA A 9 -8.36 4.35 8.00
CA ALA A 9 -8.74 4.91 9.28
C ALA A 9 -9.01 6.42 9.20
N ILE A 10 -8.15 7.17 8.49
CA ILE A 10 -8.33 8.61 8.28
C ILE A 10 -9.58 8.92 7.43
N GLU A 11 -9.84 8.12 6.39
CA GLU A 11 -11.07 8.22 5.58
C GLU A 11 -12.32 7.94 6.42
N GLY A 12 -12.24 7.01 7.39
CA GLY A 12 -13.30 6.74 8.36
C GLY A 12 -13.65 7.95 9.24
N LEU A 13 -12.72 8.87 9.47
CA LEU A 13 -12.97 10.13 10.19
C LEU A 13 -13.64 11.21 9.30
N GLY A 14 -13.79 10.93 8.01
CA GLY A 14 -14.32 11.86 7.01
C GLY A 14 -13.26 12.78 6.39
N PHE A 15 -11.98 12.42 6.52
CA PHE A 15 -10.87 13.17 5.91
C PHE A 15 -10.35 12.45 4.66
N THR A 16 -9.46 13.12 3.93
CA THR A 16 -8.77 12.51 2.79
C THR A 16 -7.27 12.54 2.98
N VAL A 17 -6.57 11.56 2.40
CA VAL A 17 -5.10 11.47 2.48
C VAL A 17 -4.49 11.61 1.10
N VAL A 18 -3.67 12.64 0.92
CA VAL A 18 -2.85 12.83 -0.28
C VAL A 18 -1.44 12.38 0.02
N LYS A 19 -0.85 11.60 -0.90
CA LYS A 19 0.55 11.21 -0.80
C LYS A 19 1.40 12.20 -1.59
N GLU A 20 2.32 12.84 -0.90
CA GLU A 20 3.41 13.62 -1.47
C GLU A 20 4.71 12.81 -1.43
N ASP A 21 5.78 13.32 -2.05
CA ASP A 21 7.06 12.61 -2.17
C ASP A 21 7.62 12.04 -0.85
N SER A 22 7.41 12.74 0.26
CA SER A 22 7.98 12.37 1.57
C SER A 22 7.03 12.45 2.75
N TYR A 23 5.75 12.76 2.48
CA TYR A 23 4.74 12.94 3.51
C TYR A 23 3.38 12.43 3.03
N LEU A 24 2.54 12.03 3.99
CA LEU A 24 1.11 11.96 3.80
C LEU A 24 0.49 13.23 4.35
N VAL A 25 -0.34 13.89 3.56
CA VAL A 25 -1.08 15.10 3.94
C VAL A 25 -2.53 14.72 4.21
N ILE A 26 -3.06 15.13 5.36
CA ILE A 26 -4.43 14.87 5.79
C ILE A 26 -5.25 16.14 5.55
N ASN A 27 -6.30 16.02 4.74
CA ASN A 27 -7.18 17.14 4.38
C ASN A 27 -8.58 16.97 4.98
N GLY A 28 -9.10 18.05 5.57
CA GLY A 28 -10.44 18.12 6.15
C GLY A 28 -11.56 18.38 5.14
N GLY A 29 -11.20 18.60 3.86
CA GLY A 29 -12.11 19.03 2.80
C GLY A 29 -11.71 20.41 2.24
N GLY A 30 -11.97 20.63 0.94
CA GLY A 30 -11.58 21.88 0.28
C GLY A 30 -10.06 22.12 0.32
N SER A 31 -9.63 23.32 0.73
CA SER A 31 -8.22 23.70 0.89
C SER A 31 -7.69 23.56 2.32
N LEU A 32 -8.38 22.81 3.19
CA LEU A 32 -8.05 22.71 4.61
C LEU A 32 -7.05 21.57 4.89
N TRP A 33 -5.79 21.94 5.16
CA TRP A 33 -4.73 21.01 5.53
C TRP A 33 -4.67 20.84 7.05
N LEU A 34 -4.97 19.65 7.54
CA LEU A 34 -5.08 19.36 8.97
C LEU A 34 -3.74 18.92 9.58
N ALA A 35 -3.02 18.05 8.87
CA ALA A 35 -1.78 17.47 9.36
C ALA A 35 -0.91 16.92 8.22
N ASP A 36 0.39 16.73 8.50
CA ASP A 36 1.28 15.91 7.69
C ASP A 36 2.06 14.92 8.56
N VAL A 37 2.35 13.73 7.99
CA VAL A 37 3.18 12.71 8.63
C VAL A 37 4.23 12.20 7.65
N SER A 38 5.48 12.09 8.13
CA SER A 38 6.60 11.69 7.28
C SER A 38 6.55 10.23 6.89
N LEU A 39 6.84 9.97 5.62
CA LEU A 39 7.08 8.63 5.08
C LEU A 39 8.54 8.17 5.30
N LYS A 40 9.45 9.10 5.61
CA LYS A 40 10.90 8.83 5.70
C LYS A 40 11.42 8.72 7.13
N TYR A 41 10.77 9.41 8.08
CA TYR A 41 11.25 9.51 9.45
C TYR A 41 10.20 9.05 10.46
N LYS A 42 10.66 8.35 11.51
CA LYS A 42 9.82 8.00 12.65
C LYS A 42 9.54 9.25 13.49
N TYR A 43 8.36 9.30 14.09
CA TYR A 43 7.89 10.35 15.01
C TYR A 43 7.83 11.76 14.39
N ALA A 44 8.01 11.87 13.07
CA ALA A 44 7.91 13.14 12.36
C ALA A 44 6.48 13.33 11.85
N LEU A 45 5.74 14.20 12.53
CA LEU A 45 4.39 14.63 12.17
C LEU A 45 4.19 16.09 12.55
N ARG A 46 3.24 16.75 11.89
CA ARG A 46 2.80 18.12 12.18
C ARG A 46 1.28 18.17 12.14
N ILE A 47 0.71 18.97 13.04
CA ILE A 47 -0.73 19.29 13.06
C ILE A 47 -0.84 20.80 12.96
N TYR A 48 -1.73 21.27 12.09
CA TYR A 48 -1.95 22.68 11.83
C TYR A 48 -3.12 23.19 12.69
N PHE A 49 -2.78 23.84 13.81
CA PHE A 49 -3.76 24.31 14.81
C PHE A 49 -4.92 25.12 14.23
N GLY A 50 -4.64 26.06 13.31
CA GLY A 50 -5.71 26.90 12.74
C GLY A 50 -6.76 26.13 11.94
N ALA A 51 -6.41 24.97 11.40
CA ALA A 51 -7.29 24.13 10.60
C ALA A 51 -7.97 23.03 11.43
N ILE A 52 -7.32 22.60 12.52
CA ILE A 52 -7.80 21.49 13.35
C ILE A 52 -8.96 21.90 14.26
N ASP A 53 -9.02 23.17 14.69
CA ASP A 53 -10.07 23.68 15.57
C ASP A 53 -11.47 23.60 14.94
N GLU A 54 -11.56 23.68 13.61
CA GLU A 54 -12.82 23.59 12.85
C GLU A 54 -13.41 22.17 12.83
N VAL A 55 -12.60 21.17 13.17
CA VAL A 55 -12.93 19.75 13.02
C VAL A 55 -13.58 19.16 14.29
N GLY A 56 -13.45 19.85 15.42
CA GLY A 56 -13.96 19.45 16.73
C GLY A 56 -12.98 18.59 17.53
N GLU A 57 -13.11 18.66 18.87
CA GLU A 57 -12.15 18.06 19.82
C GLU A 57 -12.05 16.53 19.70
N GLU A 58 -13.19 15.84 19.56
CA GLU A 58 -13.23 14.38 19.45
C GLU A 58 -12.47 13.87 18.22
N LYS A 59 -12.78 14.41 17.04
CA LYS A 59 -12.07 14.08 15.80
C LYS A 59 -10.60 14.49 15.82
N THR A 60 -10.28 15.61 16.46
CA THR A 60 -8.91 16.07 16.64
C THR A 60 -8.10 15.06 17.46
N LYS A 61 -8.68 14.55 18.55
CA LYS A 61 -8.08 13.51 19.38
C LYS A 61 -7.87 12.22 18.60
N GLU A 62 -8.90 11.73 17.89
CA GLU A 62 -8.79 10.51 17.07
C GLU A 62 -7.73 10.64 15.98
N LEU A 63 -7.69 11.79 15.28
CA LEU A 63 -6.65 12.07 14.29
C LEU A 63 -5.25 12.08 14.92
N PHE A 64 -5.08 12.70 16.09
CA PHE A 64 -3.81 12.73 16.81
C PHE A 64 -3.34 11.32 17.18
N GLU A 65 -4.24 10.46 17.69
CA GLU A 65 -3.93 9.08 18.04
C GLU A 65 -3.50 8.26 16.82
N LEU A 66 -4.22 8.39 15.70
CA LEU A 66 -3.87 7.73 14.43
C LEU A 66 -2.52 8.20 13.88
N LEU A 67 -2.28 9.51 13.85
CA LEU A 67 -1.01 10.10 13.41
C LEU A 67 0.15 9.59 14.25
N THR A 68 -0.03 9.53 15.57
CA THR A 68 1.00 9.08 16.50
C THR A 68 1.29 7.59 16.33
N ALA A 69 0.25 6.75 16.20
CA ALA A 69 0.40 5.31 15.98
C ALA A 69 1.12 5.02 14.66
N TYR A 70 0.74 5.71 13.58
CA TYR A 70 1.41 5.58 12.28
C TYR A 70 2.86 6.08 12.33
N ALA A 71 3.08 7.29 12.85
CA ALA A 71 4.41 7.89 12.96
C ALA A 71 5.36 7.10 13.89
N SER A 72 4.83 6.31 14.82
CA SER A 72 5.62 5.45 15.71
C SER A 72 5.98 4.10 15.09
N SER A 73 5.22 3.65 14.09
CA SER A 73 5.47 2.38 13.40
C SER A 73 6.84 2.39 12.68
N PRO A 74 7.61 1.28 12.68
CA PRO A 74 8.87 1.20 11.91
C PRO A 74 8.66 1.50 10.43
N ILE A 75 9.57 2.26 9.80
CA ILE A 75 9.42 2.70 8.40
C ILE A 75 9.26 1.51 7.44
N ALA A 76 10.11 0.48 7.60
CA ALA A 76 10.06 -0.74 6.79
C ALA A 76 8.72 -1.49 6.88
N GLU A 77 7.98 -1.31 7.98
CA GLU A 77 6.69 -1.96 8.19
C GLU A 77 5.52 -1.14 7.63
N ARG A 78 5.72 0.15 7.29
CA ARG A 78 4.65 1.02 6.75
C ARG A 78 4.38 0.79 5.27
N GLU A 79 5.39 0.36 4.53
CA GLU A 79 5.26 0.07 3.10
C GLU A 79 4.43 -1.20 2.88
N GLU A 80 3.60 -1.16 1.84
CA GLU A 80 2.98 -2.38 1.34
C GLU A 80 4.08 -3.31 0.83
N PRO A 81 3.96 -4.63 1.07
CA PRO A 81 4.93 -5.57 0.52
C PRO A 81 4.99 -5.41 -1.00
N LYS A 82 6.21 -5.25 -1.52
CA LYS A 82 6.45 -5.18 -2.96
C LYS A 82 5.83 -6.40 -3.64
N LYS A 83 5.15 -6.13 -4.76
CA LYS A 83 4.61 -7.18 -5.61
C LYS A 83 5.50 -7.35 -6.84
N TYR A 84 5.61 -8.58 -7.29
CA TYR A 84 6.46 -9.02 -8.37
C TYR A 84 5.62 -9.78 -9.39
N TYR A 85 6.05 -9.72 -10.65
CA TYR A 85 5.63 -10.66 -11.65
C TYR A 85 6.59 -11.85 -11.65
N VAL A 86 6.05 -13.05 -11.64
CA VAL A 86 6.83 -14.29 -11.73
C VAL A 86 6.93 -14.67 -13.20
N LYS A 87 8.14 -14.66 -13.77
CA LYS A 87 8.39 -14.98 -15.17
C LYS A 87 9.09 -16.33 -15.33
N CYS A 88 8.60 -17.16 -16.24
CA CYS A 88 9.27 -18.40 -16.63
C CYS A 88 10.49 -18.07 -17.51
N PRO A 89 11.71 -18.58 -17.22
CA PRO A 89 12.92 -18.34 -17.99
C PRO A 89 12.94 -19.15 -19.30
N VAL A 90 12.07 -20.15 -19.45
CA VAL A 90 12.00 -21.00 -20.65
C VAL A 90 11.05 -20.41 -21.69
N THR A 91 9.86 -19.98 -21.26
CA THR A 91 8.81 -19.49 -22.18
C THR A 91 8.68 -17.97 -22.19
N ASP A 92 9.37 -17.27 -21.29
CA ASP A 92 9.22 -15.83 -21.04
C ASP A 92 7.79 -15.40 -20.67
N PHE A 93 6.94 -16.34 -20.27
CA PHE A 93 5.56 -16.07 -19.85
C PHE A 93 5.47 -15.78 -18.35
N TYR A 94 4.41 -15.06 -17.96
CA TYR A 94 4.12 -14.70 -16.58
C TYR A 94 3.16 -15.69 -15.93
N LEU A 95 3.39 -15.98 -14.66
CA LEU A 95 2.52 -16.82 -13.86
C LEU A 95 1.19 -16.11 -13.59
N LYS A 96 0.09 -16.83 -13.79
CA LYS A 96 -1.25 -16.41 -13.39
C LYS A 96 -1.89 -17.50 -12.55
N ILE A 97 -2.41 -17.10 -11.40
CA ILE A 97 -3.16 -17.97 -10.49
C ILE A 97 -4.61 -17.50 -10.47
N LYS A 98 -5.56 -18.42 -10.65
CA LYS A 98 -6.98 -18.09 -10.58
C LYS A 98 -7.33 -17.77 -9.12
N LYS A 99 -8.09 -16.70 -8.88
CA LYS A 99 -8.42 -16.24 -7.51
C LYS A 99 -9.30 -17.23 -6.72
N ASP A 100 -9.89 -18.21 -7.42
CA ASP A 100 -10.88 -19.16 -6.93
C ASP A 100 -10.28 -20.49 -6.43
N GLU A 101 -8.94 -20.57 -6.30
CA GLU A 101 -8.13 -21.71 -5.77
C GLU A 101 -8.36 -23.11 -6.42
N SER A 102 -9.35 -23.26 -7.30
CA SER A 102 -9.82 -24.52 -7.87
C SER A 102 -9.07 -24.96 -9.12
N THR A 103 -8.22 -24.10 -9.68
CA THR A 103 -7.61 -24.31 -10.99
C THR A 103 -6.10 -24.18 -10.93
N LYS A 104 -5.41 -25.09 -11.63
CA LYS A 104 -3.95 -25.09 -11.74
C LYS A 104 -3.42 -23.73 -12.25
N PRO A 105 -2.26 -23.28 -11.78
CA PRO A 105 -1.60 -22.08 -12.29
C PRO A 105 -1.35 -22.20 -13.80
N ILE A 106 -1.47 -21.08 -14.52
CA ILE A 106 -1.20 -21.01 -15.96
C ILE A 106 -0.05 -20.03 -16.24
N TRP A 107 0.66 -20.26 -17.34
CA TRP A 107 1.65 -19.33 -17.88
C TRP A 107 1.04 -18.55 -19.04
N SER A 108 1.13 -17.22 -19.00
CA SER A 108 0.55 -16.33 -20.00
C SER A 108 1.52 -15.22 -20.41
N ALA A 109 1.54 -14.87 -21.70
CA ALA A 109 2.34 -13.74 -22.20
C ALA A 109 1.87 -12.37 -21.68
N SER A 110 0.64 -12.28 -21.16
CA SER A 110 0.02 -11.03 -20.71
C SER A 110 0.37 -10.73 -19.24
N LYS A 111 0.91 -9.54 -18.96
CA LYS A 111 1.16 -9.01 -17.61
C LYS A 111 -0.10 -8.68 -16.78
N PRO A 112 -1.15 -8.02 -17.34
CA PRO A 112 -2.21 -7.46 -16.51
C PRO A 112 -2.99 -8.53 -15.72
N GLU A 113 -3.33 -8.12 -14.50
CA GLU A 113 -4.29 -8.80 -13.64
C GLU A 113 -5.67 -8.70 -14.30
N SER A 114 -6.49 -9.74 -14.17
CA SER A 114 -7.90 -9.67 -14.56
C SER A 114 -8.78 -10.07 -13.38
N GLU A 115 -10.08 -9.83 -13.49
CA GLU A 115 -11.04 -10.14 -12.42
C GLU A 115 -10.93 -11.60 -11.94
N LEU A 116 -10.54 -12.52 -12.83
CA LEU A 116 -10.42 -13.94 -12.56
C LEU A 116 -8.99 -14.39 -12.20
N TRP A 117 -7.97 -13.59 -12.55
CA TRP A 117 -6.57 -14.02 -12.51
C TRP A 117 -5.68 -13.03 -11.77
N LYS A 118 -4.99 -13.52 -10.75
CA LYS A 118 -3.91 -12.84 -10.03
C LYS A 118 -2.59 -13.05 -10.76
N SER A 119 -1.89 -11.97 -11.10
CA SER A 119 -0.56 -12.00 -11.76
C SER A 119 0.55 -11.33 -10.95
N LYS A 120 0.20 -10.68 -9.83
CA LYS A 120 1.12 -9.95 -8.93
C LYS A 120 1.20 -10.68 -7.60
N PHE A 121 2.42 -10.98 -7.16
CA PHE A 121 2.66 -11.78 -5.95
C PHE A 121 3.68 -11.10 -5.04
N THR A 122 3.52 -11.21 -3.74
CA THR A 122 4.53 -10.80 -2.76
C THR A 122 5.66 -11.82 -2.70
N ARG A 123 6.82 -11.44 -2.16
CA ARG A 123 7.95 -12.37 -2.02
C ARG A 123 7.59 -13.61 -1.19
N ALA A 124 6.86 -13.41 -0.09
CA ALA A 124 6.39 -14.50 0.76
C ALA A 124 5.47 -15.49 0.03
N GLU A 125 4.62 -15.01 -0.89
CA GLU A 125 3.78 -15.88 -1.72
C GLU A 125 4.60 -16.69 -2.71
N ILE A 126 5.65 -16.08 -3.29
CA ILE A 126 6.56 -16.77 -4.23
C ILE A 126 7.34 -17.87 -3.51
N ASP A 127 7.85 -17.58 -2.32
CA ASP A 127 8.62 -18.55 -1.52
C ASP A 127 7.73 -19.71 -1.00
N ALA A 128 6.41 -19.50 -0.91
CA ALA A 128 5.45 -20.54 -0.53
C ALA A 128 5.00 -21.44 -1.71
N PHE A 129 5.44 -21.17 -2.94
CA PHE A 129 5.09 -22.00 -4.09
C PHE A 129 5.85 -23.35 -4.07
N GLU A 130 5.11 -24.46 -4.17
CA GLU A 130 5.68 -25.82 -4.14
C GLU A 130 6.24 -26.31 -5.49
N PHE A 131 6.20 -25.50 -6.55
CA PHE A 131 6.79 -25.87 -7.85
C PHE A 131 8.24 -25.39 -7.97
N PRO A 132 9.07 -25.96 -8.87
CA PRO A 132 10.50 -25.67 -8.93
C PRO A 132 10.77 -24.18 -9.13
N THR A 133 11.23 -23.51 -8.06
CA THR A 133 11.56 -22.08 -8.05
C THR A 133 12.86 -21.77 -8.81
N ASP A 134 13.63 -22.81 -9.16
CA ASP A 134 14.85 -22.76 -9.98
C ASP A 134 14.64 -22.14 -11.37
N HIS A 135 13.38 -22.06 -11.81
CA HIS A 135 13.00 -21.47 -13.08
C HIS A 135 12.14 -20.21 -12.89
N LEU A 136 12.48 -19.33 -11.94
CA LEU A 136 11.77 -18.07 -11.77
C LEU A 136 12.70 -16.88 -11.98
N LYS A 137 12.26 -15.93 -12.79
CA LYS A 137 12.83 -14.58 -12.85
C LYS A 137 11.83 -13.60 -12.24
N GLU A 138 12.30 -12.80 -11.29
CA GLU A 138 11.52 -11.73 -10.68
C GLU A 138 11.61 -10.46 -11.53
N ASP A 139 10.45 -9.93 -11.92
CA ASP A 139 10.34 -8.61 -12.55
C ASP A 139 9.53 -7.71 -11.59
N GLU A 140 10.16 -6.65 -11.07
CA GLU A 140 9.53 -5.73 -10.12
C GLU A 140 8.35 -5.02 -10.79
N VAL A 141 7.19 -5.02 -10.13
CA VAL A 141 6.02 -4.31 -10.64
C VAL A 141 6.30 -2.81 -10.54
N LYS A 142 6.59 -2.16 -11.66
CA LYS A 142 6.54 -0.70 -11.75
C LYS A 142 5.07 -0.28 -11.58
N ASN A 143 4.77 0.40 -10.49
CA ASN A 143 3.47 1.05 -10.33
C ASN A 143 3.43 2.22 -11.29
N ASP A 144 2.71 2.08 -12.41
CA ASP A 144 2.30 3.24 -13.19
C ASP A 144 1.31 4.02 -12.32
N GLU A 145 1.80 5.12 -11.74
CA GLU A 145 0.97 6.14 -11.10
C GLU A 145 0.02 6.70 -12.16
N ARG A 146 -1.28 6.53 -11.93
CA ARG A 146 -2.34 7.09 -12.74
C ARG A 146 -3.36 7.76 -11.85
#